data_AF-A0A7C1W6Y3-F1
#
_entry.id   AF-A0A7C1W6Y3-F1
#
_cell.length_a   1.000
_cell.length_b   1.000
_cell.length_c   1.000
_cell.angle_alpha   90.00
_cell.angle_beta   90.00
_cell.angle_gamma   90.00
#
_symmetry.space_group_name_H-M   'P 1'
#
loop_
_entity.id
_entity.type
_entity.pdbx_description
1 polymer ?
#
loop_
_entity_poly.entity_id
_entity_poly.type
_entity_poly.pdbx_seq_one_letter_code
_entity_poly.pdbx_strand_id
1 'polypeptide(L)'
;MKKSWWLGLMAVCLVLFGGRSLLKGQDSIPLLGQSAASDAKRAAMGVCPPFNLLDEDGNVIDPGKGLNADRPYSPKKTCGRCHDYNKIAQGYHFQQGRGESLAAAFEALYPWCTSPGQYGGRW
;
A
#
# COMPACT_ATOMS: atom_id res chain seq x y z
N MET A 1 -0.36 -69.54 33.21
CA MET A 1 -0.50 -69.84 31.76
C MET A 1 -0.96 -68.54 31.10
N LYS A 2 -0.12 -67.56 30.72
CA LYS A 2 0.93 -67.44 29.67
C LYS A 2 0.45 -67.88 28.29
N LYS A 3 0.55 -66.95 27.32
CA LYS A 3 0.22 -66.97 25.87
C LYS A 3 -1.19 -66.39 25.59
N SER A 4 -1.40 -65.28 24.89
CA SER A 4 -0.65 -64.69 23.78
C SER A 4 -1.04 -63.22 23.55
N TRP A 5 -0.39 -62.30 24.27
CA TRP A 5 -0.42 -60.85 24.05
C TRP A 5 0.64 -60.45 23.00
N TRP A 6 0.61 -61.03 21.80
CA TRP A 6 1.61 -60.75 20.72
C TRP A 6 1.03 -60.73 19.30
N LEU A 7 -0.28 -60.66 19.12
CA LEU A 7 -0.90 -60.39 17.81
C LEU A 7 -1.48 -58.97 17.71
N GLY A 8 -1.00 -58.07 18.58
CA GLY A 8 -1.29 -56.64 18.57
C GLY A 8 -0.29 -55.79 17.77
N LEU A 9 0.59 -56.37 16.94
CA LEU A 9 1.69 -55.60 16.32
C LEU A 9 1.84 -55.75 14.80
N MET A 10 1.09 -56.60 14.11
CA MET A 10 1.21 -56.75 12.63
C MET A 10 -0.04 -56.43 11.82
N ALA A 11 -1.18 -56.10 12.45
CA ALA A 11 -2.38 -55.64 11.73
C ALA A 11 -2.65 -54.13 11.87
N VAL A 12 -1.94 -53.44 12.76
CA VAL A 12 -2.05 -51.97 12.95
C VAL A 12 -1.20 -51.19 11.94
N CYS A 13 -0.21 -51.82 11.28
CA CYS A 13 0.60 -51.13 10.26
C CYS A 13 -0.07 -50.97 8.90
N LEU A 14 -1.07 -51.79 8.52
CA LEU A 14 -1.69 -51.68 7.20
C LEU A 14 -2.86 -50.69 7.14
N VAL A 15 -3.35 -50.21 8.28
CA VAL A 15 -4.38 -49.15 8.36
C VAL A 15 -3.76 -47.77 8.64
N LEU A 16 -2.50 -47.70 9.08
CA LEU A 16 -1.77 -46.44 9.28
C LEU A 16 -1.01 -45.94 8.04
N PHE A 17 -0.96 -46.69 6.93
CA PHE A 17 -0.19 -46.30 5.73
C PHE A 17 -0.92 -46.53 4.39
N GLY A 18 -2.17 -46.98 4.39
CA GLY A 18 -2.89 -47.45 3.20
C GLY A 18 -3.91 -46.48 2.61
N GLY A 19 -3.66 -45.17 2.63
CA GLY A 19 -4.62 -44.19 2.12
C GLY A 19 -3.98 -42.85 1.79
N ARG A 20 -2.91 -42.85 1.00
CA ARG A 20 -2.43 -41.62 0.37
C ARG A 20 -3.50 -41.15 -0.61
N SER A 21 -4.31 -40.18 -0.17
CA SER A 21 -5.16 -39.34 -1.03
C SER A 21 -4.36 -38.91 -2.27
N LEU A 22 -4.63 -39.55 -3.40
CA LEU A 22 -4.28 -39.03 -4.72
C LEU A 22 -5.42 -38.09 -5.16
N LEU A 23 -5.59 -37.01 -4.40
CA LEU A 23 -6.00 -35.73 -4.96
C LEU A 23 -4.76 -34.85 -4.84
N LYS A 24 -3.77 -35.17 -5.69
CA LYS A 24 -2.67 -34.24 -5.97
C LYS A 24 -3.32 -32.96 -6.48
N GLY A 25 -2.80 -31.85 -5.95
CA GLY A 25 -3.36 -30.53 -6.04
C GLY A 25 -3.94 -30.22 -7.41
N GLN A 26 -5.12 -29.61 -7.37
CA GLN A 26 -5.54 -28.71 -8.41
C GLN A 26 -4.55 -27.54 -8.35
N ASP A 27 -3.39 -27.73 -8.99
CA ASP A 27 -2.45 -26.65 -9.26
C ASP A 27 -3.27 -25.62 -10.03
N SER A 28 -3.61 -24.52 -9.35
CA SER A 28 -4.24 -23.36 -9.97
C SER A 28 -3.39 -23.00 -11.17
N ILE A 29 -3.87 -23.30 -12.37
CA ILE A 29 -3.22 -22.88 -13.61
C ILE A 29 -3.07 -21.37 -13.49
N PRO A 30 -1.84 -20.83 -13.43
CA PRO A 30 -1.68 -19.39 -13.41
C PRO A 30 -2.21 -18.90 -14.74
N LEU A 31 -3.28 -18.11 -14.70
CA LEU A 31 -3.84 -17.49 -15.89
C LEU A 31 -2.71 -16.69 -16.56
N LEU A 32 -2.21 -17.20 -17.68
CA LEU A 32 -0.98 -16.78 -18.40
C LEU A 32 -0.96 -15.32 -18.90
N GLY A 33 -1.89 -14.49 -18.44
CA GLY A 33 -1.97 -13.05 -18.71
C GLY A 33 -2.05 -12.15 -17.48
N GLN A 34 -2.16 -12.68 -16.26
CA GLN A 34 -2.20 -11.83 -15.05
C GLN A 34 -0.81 -11.39 -14.60
N SER A 35 0.22 -12.25 -14.73
CA SER A 35 1.58 -11.95 -14.24
C SER A 35 2.31 -10.91 -15.08
N ALA A 36 2.33 -11.04 -16.40
CA ALA A 36 3.08 -10.12 -17.26
C ALA A 36 2.55 -8.67 -17.17
N ALA A 37 1.23 -8.50 -17.10
CA ALA A 37 0.62 -7.18 -16.92
C ALA A 37 0.83 -6.64 -15.50
N SER A 38 0.78 -7.48 -14.46
CA SER A 38 1.08 -7.05 -13.09
C SER A 38 2.55 -6.70 -12.90
N ASP A 39 3.44 -7.44 -13.56
CA ASP A 39 4.89 -7.26 -13.48
C ASP A 39 5.32 -6.03 -14.28
N ALA A 40 4.76 -5.82 -15.48
CA ALA A 40 4.93 -4.59 -16.24
C ALA A 40 4.37 -3.38 -15.49
N LYS A 41 3.21 -3.51 -14.82
CA LYS A 41 2.68 -2.46 -13.94
C LYS A 41 3.66 -2.19 -12.81
N ARG A 42 4.14 -3.20 -12.09
CA ARG A 42 5.10 -3.06 -10.98
C ARG A 42 6.44 -2.46 -11.42
N ALA A 43 6.92 -2.81 -12.61
CA ALA A 43 8.14 -2.24 -13.20
C ALA A 43 7.92 -0.79 -13.67
N ALA A 44 6.74 -0.46 -14.18
CA ALA A 44 6.37 0.90 -14.59
C ALA A 44 6.02 1.81 -13.40
N MET A 45 5.63 1.24 -12.25
CA MET A 45 5.41 2.00 -11.02
C MET A 45 6.78 2.35 -10.42
N GLY A 46 7.29 3.51 -10.82
CA GLY A 46 8.57 4.02 -10.34
C GLY A 46 8.64 4.06 -8.82
N VAL A 47 9.74 3.55 -8.26
CA VAL A 47 10.22 3.62 -6.86
C VAL A 47 9.26 3.12 -5.76
N CYS A 48 7.96 3.40 -5.83
CA CYS A 48 6.97 3.10 -4.82
C CYS A 48 6.00 1.99 -5.27
N PRO A 49 5.66 1.04 -4.40
CA PRO A 49 4.58 0.08 -4.64
C PRO A 49 3.22 0.79 -4.67
N PRO A 50 2.11 0.12 -5.05
CA PRO A 50 0.79 0.73 -4.97
C PRO A 50 0.44 1.05 -3.52
N PHE A 51 -0.05 2.26 -3.25
CA PHE A 51 -0.54 2.67 -1.94
C PHE A 51 -1.80 3.54 -2.08
N ASN A 52 -2.62 3.55 -1.03
CA ASN A 52 -3.79 4.42 -0.96
C ASN A 52 -3.39 5.83 -0.51
N LEU A 53 -3.96 6.85 -1.14
CA LEU A 53 -3.91 8.22 -0.63
C LEU A 53 -4.72 8.31 0.66
N LEU A 54 -4.24 9.09 1.62
CA LEU A 54 -4.92 9.36 2.88
C LEU A 54 -5.19 10.85 3.07
N ASP A 55 -6.28 11.17 3.77
CA ASP A 55 -6.53 12.51 4.29
C ASP A 55 -5.76 12.77 5.61
N GLU A 56 -5.95 13.96 6.19
CA GLU A 56 -5.33 14.37 7.46
C GLU A 56 -5.72 13.49 8.65
N ASP A 57 -6.92 12.90 8.64
CA ASP A 57 -7.41 12.03 9.69
C ASP A 57 -6.93 10.57 9.50
N GLY A 58 -6.38 10.26 8.32
CA GLY A 58 -5.88 8.95 7.95
C GLY A 58 -6.90 8.08 7.21
N ASN A 59 -8.04 8.64 6.80
CA ASN A 59 -9.03 7.94 5.99
C ASN A 59 -8.53 7.79 4.55
N VAL A 60 -8.91 6.69 3.90
CA VAL A 60 -8.54 6.43 2.50
C VAL A 60 -9.29 7.36 1.56
N ILE A 61 -8.55 7.95 0.62
CA ILE A 61 -9.08 8.70 -0.53
C ILE A 61 -8.98 7.81 -1.78
N ASP A 62 -10.12 7.57 -2.44
CA ASP A 62 -10.19 6.87 -3.74
C ASP A 62 -11.19 7.61 -4.65
N PRO A 63 -10.71 8.60 -5.43
CA PRO A 63 -11.57 9.42 -6.28
C PRO A 63 -12.23 8.61 -7.40
N GLY A 64 -11.59 7.52 -7.84
CA GLY A 64 -12.15 6.64 -8.88
C GLY A 64 -13.39 5.89 -8.41
N LYS A 65 -13.58 5.75 -7.09
CA LYS A 65 -14.77 5.16 -6.46
C LYS A 65 -15.64 6.19 -5.72
N GLY A 66 -15.31 7.47 -5.81
CA GLY A 66 -15.99 8.54 -5.08
C GLY A 66 -15.78 8.52 -3.56
N LEU A 67 -14.84 7.72 -3.05
CA LEU A 67 -14.57 7.63 -1.60
C LEU A 67 -13.69 8.80 -1.16
N ASN A 68 -14.22 9.66 -0.29
CA ASN A 68 -13.52 10.83 0.25
C ASN A 68 -12.90 11.71 -0.87
N ALA A 69 -13.55 11.76 -2.04
CA ALA A 69 -13.01 12.42 -3.23
C ALA A 69 -12.90 13.95 -3.10
N ASP A 70 -13.61 14.52 -2.13
CA ASP A 70 -13.62 15.94 -1.75
C ASP A 70 -12.59 16.27 -0.64
N ARG A 71 -11.95 15.25 -0.06
CA ARG A 71 -11.00 15.44 1.04
C ARG A 71 -9.61 15.80 0.53
N PRO A 72 -8.91 16.75 1.19
CA PRO A 72 -7.53 17.05 0.83
C PRO A 72 -6.62 15.89 1.20
N TYR A 73 -5.67 15.60 0.32
CA TYR A 73 -4.61 14.63 0.53
C TYR A 73 -3.59 15.11 1.58
N SER A 74 -3.20 14.23 2.49
CA SER A 74 -2.13 14.48 3.46
C SER A 74 -0.84 13.76 3.05
N PRO A 75 0.21 14.50 2.61
CA PRO A 75 1.51 13.90 2.35
C PRO A 75 2.15 13.29 3.61
N LYS A 76 1.85 13.86 4.79
CA LYS A 76 2.31 13.34 6.08
C LYS A 76 1.74 11.97 6.37
N LYS A 77 0.43 11.78 6.21
CA LYS A 77 -0.21 10.48 6.46
C LYS A 77 0.08 9.46 5.36
N THR A 78 0.23 9.92 4.11
CA THR A 78 0.44 9.00 3.00
C THR A 78 1.90 8.58 2.82
N CYS A 79 2.79 9.55 2.56
CA CYS A 79 4.20 9.30 2.27
C CYS A 79 5.02 9.04 3.55
N GLY A 80 4.60 9.64 4.67
CA GLY A 80 5.24 9.44 5.98
C GLY A 80 5.17 8.00 6.51
N ARG A 81 4.40 7.11 5.86
CA ARG A 81 4.39 5.67 6.18
C ARG A 81 5.63 4.93 5.67
N CYS A 82 6.27 5.43 4.61
CA CYS A 82 7.41 4.78 3.97
C CYS A 82 8.66 5.65 3.94
N HIS A 83 8.53 6.95 4.19
CA HIS A 83 9.63 7.91 4.13
C HIS A 83 9.64 8.79 5.38
N ASP A 84 10.80 9.35 5.70
CA ASP A 84 10.89 10.42 6.69
C ASP A 84 10.22 11.68 6.14
N TYR A 85 9.01 11.95 6.62
CA TYR A 85 8.24 13.13 6.22
C TYR A 85 8.98 14.43 6.53
N ASN A 86 9.71 14.50 7.64
CA ASN A 86 10.45 15.71 7.99
C ASN A 86 11.58 15.97 7.00
N LYS A 87 12.18 14.90 6.46
CA LYS A 87 13.18 15.02 5.40
C LYS A 87 12.56 15.44 4.07
N ILE A 88 11.44 14.85 3.67
CA ILE A 88 10.71 15.24 2.44
C ILE A 88 10.32 16.71 2.49
N ALA A 89 9.77 17.16 3.62
CA ALA A 89 9.30 18.53 3.78
C ALA A 89 10.43 19.56 3.63
N GLN A 90 11.71 19.19 3.74
CA GLN A 90 12.84 20.09 3.49
C GLN A 90 13.11 20.34 2.01
N GLY A 91 12.44 19.64 1.09
CA GLY A 91 12.61 19.82 -0.34
C GLY A 91 12.28 21.24 -0.80
N TYR A 92 12.97 21.72 -1.84
CA TYR A 92 12.86 23.11 -2.32
C TYR A 92 11.40 23.54 -2.53
N HIS A 93 10.60 22.75 -3.24
CA HIS A 93 9.20 23.10 -3.49
C HIS A 93 8.33 23.14 -2.24
N PHE A 94 8.61 22.34 -1.20
CA PHE A 94 7.89 22.44 0.07
C PHE A 94 8.27 23.68 0.87
N GLN A 95 9.41 24.31 0.59
CA GLN A 95 9.92 25.46 1.33
C GLN A 95 9.85 26.77 0.51
N GLN A 96 9.51 26.70 -0.77
CA GLN A 96 9.49 27.84 -1.66
C GLN A 96 8.47 28.89 -1.20
N GLY A 97 8.95 30.10 -0.89
CA GLY A 97 8.15 31.22 -0.38
C GLY A 97 7.96 31.21 1.13
N ARG A 98 8.42 30.18 1.84
CA ARG A 98 8.16 30.04 3.28
C ARG A 98 8.80 31.18 4.07
N GLY A 99 7.96 31.94 4.78
CA GLY A 99 8.39 33.08 5.60
C GLY A 99 8.57 34.38 4.82
N GLU A 100 8.34 34.37 3.50
CA GLU A 100 8.31 35.57 2.68
C GLU A 100 6.91 36.18 2.71
N SER A 101 6.82 37.52 2.65
CA SER A 101 5.53 38.23 2.61
C SER A 101 5.04 38.36 1.17
N LEU A 102 3.73 38.26 0.97
CA LEU A 102 3.12 38.57 -0.32
C LEU A 102 3.22 40.06 -0.60
N ALA A 103 3.50 40.41 -1.86
CA ALA A 103 3.34 41.79 -2.30
C ALA A 103 1.85 42.18 -2.28
N ALA A 104 1.52 43.41 -1.90
CA ALA A 104 0.14 43.87 -1.72
C ALA A 104 -0.75 43.64 -2.96
N ALA A 105 -0.19 43.80 -4.17
CA ALA A 105 -0.90 43.53 -5.42
C ALA A 105 -1.28 42.05 -5.58
N PHE A 106 -0.44 41.12 -5.11
CA PHE A 106 -0.73 39.69 -5.13
C PHE A 106 -1.74 39.30 -4.06
N GLU A 107 -1.67 39.88 -2.86
CA GLU A 107 -2.64 39.65 -1.80
C GLU A 107 -4.06 40.05 -2.22
N ALA A 108 -4.20 41.19 -2.91
CA ALA A 108 -5.49 41.63 -3.46
C ALA A 108 -6.05 40.68 -4.54
N LEU A 109 -5.19 40.04 -5.34
CA LEU A 109 -5.60 39.13 -6.42
C LEU A 109 -5.82 37.69 -5.93
N TYR A 110 -5.07 37.27 -4.92
CA TYR A 110 -5.06 35.90 -4.39
C TYR A 110 -5.17 35.91 -2.86
N PRO A 111 -6.34 36.29 -2.31
CA PRO A 111 -6.53 36.46 -0.87
C PRO A 111 -6.41 35.17 -0.06
N TRP A 112 -6.41 34.00 -0.71
CA TRP A 112 -6.19 32.70 -0.06
C TRP A 112 -4.71 32.31 0.02
N CYS A 113 -3.82 33.00 -0.69
CA CYS A 113 -2.39 32.76 -0.61
C CYS A 113 -1.82 33.39 0.67
N THR A 114 -0.86 32.72 1.29
CA THR A 114 -0.17 33.19 2.51
C THR A 114 1.30 33.49 2.29
N SER A 115 1.90 33.01 1.19
CA SER A 115 3.29 33.29 0.83
C SER A 115 3.52 33.26 -0.68
N PRO A 116 4.58 33.93 -1.19
CA PRO A 116 4.95 33.91 -2.61
C PRO A 116 5.67 32.59 -2.94
N GLY A 117 4.93 31.55 -3.32
CA GLY A 117 5.55 30.29 -3.70
C GLY A 117 4.58 29.11 -3.66
N GLN A 118 5.09 27.93 -3.35
CA GLN A 118 4.27 26.73 -3.15
C GLN A 118 3.95 26.49 -1.68
N TYR A 119 4.67 27.12 -0.75
CA TYR A 119 4.33 27.09 0.67
C TYR A 119 3.08 27.93 0.93
N GLY A 120 1.90 27.31 0.96
CA GLY A 120 0.64 28.03 1.17
C GLY A 120 0.36 29.11 0.12
N GLY A 121 0.87 28.91 -1.10
CA GLY A 121 0.64 29.81 -2.22
C GLY A 121 -0.58 29.41 -3.05
N ARG A 122 -0.53 29.67 -4.36
CA ARG A 122 -1.73 29.63 -5.22
C ARG A 122 -2.29 28.23 -5.47
N TRP A 123 -1.49 27.19 -5.28
CA TRP A 123 -1.76 25.81 -5.70
C TRP A 123 -1.98 24.87 -4.53
#